data_AF-A0A501X8X7-F1
#
_entry.id   AF-A0A501X8X7-F1
#
_cell.length_a   1.000
_cell.length_b   1.000
_cell.length_c   1.000
_cell.angle_alpha   90.00
_cell.angle_beta   90.00
_cell.angle_gamma   90.00
#
_symmetry.space_group_name_H-M   'P 1'
#
loop_
_entity.id
_entity.type
_entity.pdbx_description
1 polymer ?
#
loop_
_entity_poly.entity_id
_entity_poly.type
_entity_poly.pdbx_seq_one_letter_code
_entity_poly.pdbx_strand_id
1 'polypeptide(L)'
;MPIRPTFSGSPMDNDNGNTKTLTSINLGPTVKTTELEVVKNKVNDPKGIIPNGIYRVFNHEIKLRKFMISLDLIVFFASLIISLLFGLIPSLFNKQEGYITPWGWYIIPVLLMAITLTNSIFEGIELGGIKNAIVSYRELITRGQLTAPPFISILYLKLNLKQVRRTWFIIAFIFYIGLFTLIFWALKDKKFSETVDFGKWIHNSFPNPDIVVYILCGIIGMVLVLYIVNSIYRKKRIIDIQTFFGHDVMNVNEVQTKKTNAHKFWAKIFFISILVLLVLPFIIYILVKKFGMKGK
;
A
#
# COMPACT_ATOMS: atom_id res chain seq x y z
N MET A 1 34.45 -19.19 22.90
CA MET A 1 34.89 -20.46 22.27
C MET A 1 35.30 -20.15 20.83
N PRO A 2 36.59 -20.26 20.46
CA PRO A 2 37.03 -19.99 19.09
C PRO A 2 36.84 -21.25 18.22
N ILE A 3 36.19 -21.06 17.07
CA ILE A 3 35.94 -22.10 16.07
C ILE A 3 37.24 -22.36 15.31
N ARG A 4 37.77 -23.59 15.38
CA ARG A 4 38.93 -24.02 14.58
C ARG A 4 38.44 -24.53 13.22
N PRO A 5 39.12 -24.19 12.10
CA PRO A 5 38.78 -24.73 10.80
C PRO A 5 39.21 -26.20 10.70
N THR A 6 38.31 -27.06 10.21
CA THR A 6 38.60 -28.46 9.89
C THR A 6 39.19 -28.55 8.49
N PHE A 7 40.46 -28.93 8.37
CA PHE A 7 41.08 -29.30 7.11
C PHE A 7 40.77 -30.78 6.82
N SER A 8 40.06 -31.06 5.73
CA SER A 8 39.92 -32.43 5.21
C SER A 8 40.94 -32.66 4.11
N GLY A 9 42.00 -33.40 4.43
CA GLY A 9 42.94 -33.96 3.47
C GLY A 9 43.49 -35.24 4.04
N SER A 10 43.31 -36.36 3.35
CA SER A 10 43.91 -37.63 3.73
C SER A 10 45.44 -37.51 3.65
N PRO A 11 46.20 -37.93 4.68
CA PRO A 11 47.65 -37.96 4.57
C PRO A 11 48.04 -39.11 3.65
N MET A 12 48.56 -38.80 2.46
CA MET A 12 49.44 -39.76 1.78
C MET A 12 50.79 -39.66 2.46
N ASP A 13 51.12 -40.74 3.17
CA ASP A 13 52.46 -40.99 3.68
C ASP A 13 53.37 -41.21 2.46
N ASN A 14 54.34 -40.31 2.26
CA ASN A 14 55.46 -40.61 1.39
C ASN A 14 56.73 -40.04 2.01
N ASP A 15 57.54 -40.98 2.47
CA ASP A 15 58.85 -40.83 3.06
C ASP A 15 59.86 -40.43 1.98
N ASN A 16 60.38 -39.20 2.06
CA ASN A 16 61.76 -38.79 1.71
C ASN A 16 61.84 -37.30 1.37
N GLY A 17 62.72 -36.59 2.09
CA GLY A 17 63.65 -35.60 1.53
C GLY A 17 63.11 -34.39 0.73
N ASN A 18 63.27 -33.22 1.36
CA ASN A 18 63.56 -31.92 0.76
C ASN A 18 62.40 -31.03 0.24
N THR A 19 62.35 -29.83 0.84
CA THR A 19 61.80 -28.56 0.33
C THR A 19 60.34 -28.53 -0.12
N LYS A 20 59.47 -27.99 0.76
CA LYS A 20 58.11 -27.55 0.41
C LYS A 20 58.17 -26.28 -0.45
N THR A 21 58.30 -26.43 -1.76
CA THR A 21 57.85 -25.41 -2.72
C THR A 21 56.33 -25.43 -2.75
N LEU A 22 55.71 -24.43 -2.13
CA LEU A 22 54.28 -24.14 -2.30
C LEU A 22 54.05 -23.63 -3.72
N THR A 23 53.69 -24.52 -4.63
CA THR A 23 53.13 -24.16 -5.93
C THR A 23 51.79 -23.46 -5.69
N SER A 24 51.76 -22.15 -5.93
CA SER A 24 50.54 -21.35 -6.01
C SER A 24 49.72 -21.81 -7.21
N ILE A 25 48.75 -22.70 -7.00
CA ILE A 25 47.73 -22.98 -8.00
C ILE A 25 46.80 -21.76 -8.02
N ASN A 26 46.93 -20.97 -9.08
CA ASN A 26 45.94 -19.96 -9.47
C ASN A 26 44.58 -20.64 -9.68
N LEU A 27 43.72 -20.64 -8.65
CA LEU A 27 42.29 -20.87 -8.83
C LEU A 27 41.63 -19.58 -9.28
N GLY A 28 41.59 -19.40 -10.61
CA GLY A 28 40.62 -18.50 -11.25
C GLY A 28 39.18 -18.95 -10.97
N PRO A 29 38.19 -18.05 -11.11
CA PRO A 29 36.85 -18.24 -10.59
C PRO A 29 36.06 -19.18 -11.50
N THR A 30 35.83 -20.40 -11.04
CA THR A 30 34.73 -21.21 -11.54
C THR A 30 33.84 -21.55 -10.36
N VAL A 31 33.00 -20.59 -9.97
CA VAL A 31 31.73 -20.91 -9.31
C VAL A 31 30.92 -21.68 -10.35
N LYS A 32 31.22 -22.98 -10.46
CA LYS A 32 30.40 -23.92 -11.19
C LYS A 32 29.03 -23.86 -10.55
N THR A 33 28.08 -23.46 -11.39
CA THR A 33 26.65 -23.68 -11.28
C THR A 33 26.35 -25.15 -10.99
N THR A 34 26.60 -25.58 -9.76
CA THR A 34 26.10 -26.85 -9.24
C THR A 34 24.76 -26.53 -8.58
N GLU A 35 23.71 -27.24 -9.02
CA GLU A 35 22.31 -27.14 -8.59
C GLU A 35 21.41 -26.17 -9.38
N LEU A 36 21.57 -26.15 -10.71
CA LEU A 36 20.40 -26.25 -11.60
C LEU A 36 20.18 -27.74 -11.92
N GLU A 37 20.00 -28.56 -10.88
CA GLU A 37 19.32 -29.83 -11.10
C GLU A 37 17.89 -29.50 -11.49
N VAL A 38 17.52 -30.00 -12.66
CA VAL A 38 16.19 -29.96 -13.24
C VAL A 38 15.27 -30.78 -12.33
N VAL A 39 14.89 -30.20 -11.20
CA VAL A 39 13.66 -30.60 -10.54
C VAL A 39 12.60 -30.33 -11.57
N LYS A 40 11.96 -31.40 -12.05
CA LYS A 40 10.83 -31.42 -12.99
C LYS A 40 9.59 -30.79 -12.33
N ASN A 41 9.76 -29.59 -11.79
CA ASN A 41 8.73 -28.71 -11.27
C ASN A 41 8.01 -28.16 -12.49
N LYS A 42 6.73 -28.54 -12.62
CA LYS A 42 5.75 -27.99 -13.57
C LYS A 42 6.13 -26.55 -13.93
N VAL A 43 6.63 -26.36 -15.14
CA VAL A 43 7.12 -25.06 -15.59
C VAL A 43 5.90 -24.15 -15.69
N ASN A 44 5.84 -23.14 -14.83
CA ASN A 44 4.69 -22.24 -14.77
C ASN A 44 4.66 -21.29 -15.96
N ASP A 45 5.80 -21.06 -16.62
CA ASP A 45 5.91 -20.24 -17.81
C ASP A 45 5.38 -21.00 -19.05
N PRO A 46 4.41 -20.45 -19.81
CA PRO A 46 3.88 -21.07 -21.02
C PRO A 46 4.92 -21.40 -22.10
N LYS A 47 6.08 -20.72 -22.08
CA LYS A 47 7.18 -20.93 -23.04
C LYS A 47 8.41 -21.59 -22.43
N GLY A 48 8.44 -21.77 -21.10
CA GLY A 48 9.56 -22.36 -20.37
C GLY A 48 10.91 -21.65 -20.47
N ILE A 49 10.93 -20.37 -20.88
CA ILE A 49 12.17 -19.59 -21.06
C ILE A 49 12.53 -18.85 -19.76
N ILE A 50 11.51 -18.44 -18.98
CA ILE A 50 11.71 -17.66 -17.76
C ILE A 50 11.85 -18.60 -16.55
N PRO A 51 12.84 -18.38 -15.66
CA PRO A 51 12.93 -19.09 -14.39
C PRO A 51 11.64 -18.99 -13.57
N ASN A 52 11.17 -20.12 -13.03
CA ASN A 52 9.87 -20.23 -12.34
C ASN A 52 9.67 -19.19 -11.21
N GLY A 53 10.73 -18.80 -10.50
CA GLY A 53 10.67 -17.78 -9.45
C GLY A 53 10.26 -16.40 -9.98
N ILE A 54 10.88 -15.98 -11.08
CA ILE A 54 10.61 -14.69 -11.74
C ILE A 54 9.21 -14.68 -12.36
N TYR A 55 8.84 -15.76 -13.04
CA TYR A 55 7.52 -15.90 -13.64
C TYR A 55 6.40 -15.86 -12.58
N ARG A 56 6.64 -16.43 -11.39
CA ARG A 56 5.70 -16.36 -10.26
C ARG A 56 5.44 -14.92 -9.83
N VAL A 57 6.46 -14.06 -9.78
CA VAL A 57 6.31 -12.63 -9.43
C VAL A 57 5.47 -11.90 -10.48
N PHE A 58 5.74 -12.15 -11.77
CA PHE A 58 4.96 -11.57 -12.87
C PHE A 58 3.50 -12.01 -12.87
N ASN A 59 3.25 -13.32 -12.74
CA ASN A 59 1.89 -13.86 -12.71
C ASN A 59 1.12 -13.34 -11.48
N HIS A 60 1.80 -13.23 -10.34
CA HIS A 60 1.22 -12.66 -9.14
C HIS A 60 0.83 -11.19 -9.34
N GLU A 61 1.70 -10.37 -9.94
CA GLU A 61 1.38 -8.97 -10.24
C GLU A 61 0.20 -8.87 -11.23
N ILE A 62 0.18 -9.68 -12.29
CA ILE A 62 -0.95 -9.73 -13.25
C ILE A 62 -2.26 -10.04 -12.54
N LYS A 63 -2.27 -11.07 -11.67
CA LYS A 63 -3.46 -11.45 -10.91
C LYS A 63 -3.92 -10.34 -9.97
N LEU A 64 -2.98 -9.70 -9.27
CA LEU A 64 -3.29 -8.59 -8.37
C LEU A 64 -3.91 -7.41 -9.13
N ARG A 65 -3.37 -7.05 -10.29
CA ARG A 65 -3.90 -5.94 -11.11
C ARG A 65 -5.28 -6.27 -11.68
N LYS A 66 -5.49 -7.50 -12.17
CA LYS A 66 -6.82 -7.96 -12.59
C LYS A 66 -7.84 -7.91 -11.47
N PHE A 67 -7.43 -8.32 -10.26
CA PHE A 67 -8.31 -8.25 -9.09
C PHE A 67 -8.67 -6.81 -8.73
N MET A 68 -7.71 -5.87 -8.76
CA MET A 68 -7.98 -4.45 -8.51
C MET A 68 -8.93 -3.84 -9.55
N ILE A 69 -8.71 -4.11 -10.84
CA ILE A 69 -9.61 -3.69 -11.92
C ILE A 69 -11.02 -4.25 -11.70
N SER A 70 -11.12 -5.54 -11.37
CA SER A 70 -12.42 -6.17 -11.10
C SER A 70 -13.15 -5.53 -9.92
N LEU A 71 -12.42 -5.19 -8.85
CA LEU A 71 -12.99 -4.52 -7.68
C LEU A 71 -13.47 -3.12 -8.04
N ASP A 72 -12.65 -2.32 -8.72
CA ASP A 72 -13.01 -0.96 -9.13
C ASP A 72 -14.25 -0.96 -10.03
N LEU A 73 -14.36 -1.94 -10.94
CA LEU A 73 -15.48 -2.10 -11.85
C LEU A 73 -16.77 -2.52 -11.14
N ILE A 74 -16.69 -3.39 -10.11
CA ILE A 74 -17.82 -3.72 -9.23
C ILE A 74 -18.32 -2.46 -8.51
N VAL A 75 -17.40 -1.68 -7.94
CA VAL A 75 -17.76 -0.45 -7.20
C VAL A 75 -18.32 0.62 -8.13
N PHE A 76 -17.81 0.72 -9.36
CA PHE A 76 -18.36 1.58 -10.41
C PHE A 76 -19.82 1.24 -10.71
N PHE A 77 -20.12 -0.04 -10.99
CA PHE A 77 -21.49 -0.46 -11.26
C PHE A 77 -22.41 -0.32 -10.06
N ALA A 78 -21.93 -0.60 -8.84
CA ALA A 78 -22.71 -0.37 -7.63
C ALA A 78 -23.07 1.12 -7.48
N SER A 79 -22.13 2.02 -7.73
CA SER A 79 -22.35 3.47 -7.68
C SER A 79 -23.33 3.94 -8.76
N LEU A 80 -23.22 3.38 -9.97
CA LEU A 80 -24.13 3.65 -11.08
C LEU A 80 -25.55 3.18 -10.74
N ILE A 81 -25.71 1.97 -10.23
CA ILE A 81 -27.02 1.42 -9.83
C ILE A 81 -27.64 2.30 -8.73
N ILE A 82 -26.88 2.69 -7.72
CA ILE A 82 -27.37 3.58 -6.64
C ILE A 82 -27.81 4.93 -7.22
N SER A 83 -27.03 5.52 -8.13
CA SER A 83 -27.39 6.77 -8.79
C SER A 83 -28.66 6.65 -9.63
N LEU A 84 -28.85 5.53 -10.33
CA LEU A 84 -30.08 5.25 -11.08
C LEU A 84 -31.27 5.04 -10.15
N LEU A 85 -31.10 4.32 -9.04
CA LEU A 85 -32.15 4.10 -8.05
C LEU A 85 -32.65 5.43 -7.45
N PHE A 86 -31.75 6.37 -7.15
CA PHE A 86 -32.15 7.71 -6.68
C PHE A 86 -33.01 8.48 -7.68
N GLY A 87 -32.76 8.33 -8.98
CA GLY A 87 -33.50 9.03 -10.04
C GLY A 87 -34.79 8.35 -10.47
N LEU A 88 -34.80 7.02 -10.56
CA LEU A 88 -35.91 6.26 -11.12
C LEU A 88 -36.92 5.78 -10.07
N ILE A 89 -36.46 5.48 -8.84
CA ILE A 89 -37.30 4.93 -7.78
C ILE A 89 -36.97 5.62 -6.44
N PRO A 90 -37.22 6.94 -6.32
CA PRO A 90 -36.96 7.68 -5.08
C PRO A 90 -37.79 7.18 -3.90
N SER A 91 -38.92 6.50 -4.17
CA SER A 91 -39.80 5.91 -3.16
C SER A 91 -39.16 4.80 -2.31
N LEU A 92 -38.05 4.19 -2.77
CA LEU A 92 -37.29 3.21 -1.99
C LEU A 92 -36.55 3.83 -0.79
N PHE A 93 -36.22 5.12 -0.88
CA PHE A 93 -35.45 5.83 0.15
C PHE A 93 -36.32 6.70 1.04
N ASN A 94 -37.43 7.20 0.52
CA ASN A 94 -38.43 7.91 1.29
C ASN A 94 -39.83 7.57 0.79
N LYS A 95 -40.71 7.12 1.70
CA LYS A 95 -42.08 6.70 1.39
C LYS A 95 -43.05 7.87 1.16
N GLN A 96 -42.59 9.12 1.24
CA GLN A 96 -43.42 10.28 0.91
C GLN A 96 -43.76 10.33 -0.57
N GLU A 97 -45.05 10.49 -0.88
CA GLU A 97 -45.53 10.69 -2.25
C GLU A 97 -44.93 11.97 -2.85
N GLY A 98 -44.44 11.88 -4.09
CA GLY A 98 -43.82 13.01 -4.80
C GLY A 98 -42.43 13.40 -4.30
N TYR A 99 -41.78 12.58 -3.47
CA TYR A 99 -40.41 12.84 -3.01
C TYR A 99 -39.43 12.81 -4.18
N ILE A 100 -38.76 13.94 -4.41
CA ILE A 100 -37.64 14.07 -5.33
C ILE A 100 -36.36 14.03 -4.50
N THR A 101 -35.46 13.11 -4.84
CA THR A 101 -34.17 12.98 -4.15
C THR A 101 -33.36 14.28 -4.28
N PRO A 102 -32.92 14.90 -3.17
CA PRO A 102 -32.09 16.10 -3.23
C PRO A 102 -30.78 15.84 -3.98
N TRP A 103 -30.32 16.82 -4.76
CA TRP A 103 -29.09 16.71 -5.58
C TRP A 103 -27.85 16.29 -4.77
N GLY A 104 -27.80 16.63 -3.48
CA GLY A 104 -26.71 16.26 -2.58
C GLY A 104 -26.47 14.76 -2.44
N TRP A 105 -27.51 13.94 -2.60
CA TRP A 105 -27.40 12.48 -2.54
C TRP A 105 -26.66 11.88 -3.74
N TYR A 106 -26.61 12.59 -4.87
CA TYR A 106 -25.89 12.15 -6.07
C TYR A 106 -24.39 12.45 -5.98
N ILE A 107 -23.96 13.36 -5.10
CA ILE A 107 -22.55 13.77 -5.00
C ILE A 107 -21.66 12.57 -4.71
N ILE A 108 -22.02 11.77 -3.71
CA ILE A 108 -21.18 10.65 -3.26
C ILE A 108 -21.08 9.57 -4.35
N PRO A 109 -22.18 9.03 -4.91
CA PRO A 109 -22.11 8.02 -5.98
C PRO A 109 -21.37 8.51 -7.23
N VAL A 110 -21.61 9.75 -7.67
CA VAL A 110 -20.97 10.29 -8.88
C VAL A 110 -19.46 10.47 -8.66
N LEU A 111 -19.05 10.96 -7.50
CA LEU A 111 -17.64 11.12 -7.16
C LEU A 111 -16.95 9.75 -7.06
N LEU A 112 -17.61 8.76 -6.43
CA LEU A 112 -17.11 7.39 -6.34
C LEU A 112 -16.97 6.75 -7.72
N MET A 113 -17.93 6.98 -8.61
CA MET A 113 -17.91 6.53 -10.00
C MET A 113 -16.73 7.14 -10.78
N ALA A 114 -16.47 8.43 -10.63
CA ALA A 114 -15.34 9.10 -11.28
C ALA A 114 -13.98 8.58 -10.78
N ILE A 115 -13.85 8.36 -9.46
CA ILE A 115 -12.61 7.83 -8.86
C ILE A 115 -12.33 6.41 -9.35
N THR A 116 -13.34 5.53 -9.28
CA THR A 116 -13.18 4.11 -9.66
C THR A 116 -12.88 3.93 -11.14
N LEU A 117 -13.50 4.73 -12.01
CA LEU A 117 -13.20 4.75 -13.43
C LEU A 117 -11.73 5.15 -13.70
N THR A 118 -11.28 6.23 -13.06
CA THR A 118 -9.92 6.73 -13.21
C THR A 118 -8.88 5.70 -12.73
N ASN A 119 -9.12 5.07 -11.58
CA ASN A 119 -8.25 4.02 -11.06
C ASN A 119 -8.21 2.80 -12.00
N SER A 120 -9.36 2.37 -12.52
CA SER A 120 -9.46 1.25 -13.46
C SER A 120 -8.62 1.49 -14.72
N ILE A 121 -8.64 2.72 -15.25
CA ILE A 121 -7.84 3.11 -16.43
C ILE A 121 -6.34 3.00 -16.11
N PHE A 122 -5.89 3.58 -14.98
CA PHE A 122 -4.48 3.52 -14.60
C PHE A 122 -4.00 2.08 -14.35
N GLU A 123 -4.79 1.27 -13.67
CA GLU A 123 -4.50 -0.15 -13.44
C GLU A 123 -4.47 -0.94 -14.75
N GLY A 124 -5.34 -0.60 -15.71
CA GLY A 124 -5.34 -1.17 -17.07
C GLY A 124 -4.06 -0.86 -17.85
N ILE A 125 -3.59 0.39 -17.80
CA ILE A 125 -2.32 0.80 -18.43
C ILE A 125 -1.15 0.05 -17.80
N GLU A 126 -1.09 -0.06 -16.46
CA GLU A 126 -0.04 -0.81 -15.78
C GLU A 126 -0.06 -2.30 -16.14
N LEU A 127 -1.24 -2.92 -16.26
CA LEU A 127 -1.38 -4.31 -16.71
C LEU A 127 -0.83 -4.51 -18.14
N GLY A 128 -1.10 -3.58 -19.05
CA GLY A 128 -0.50 -3.57 -20.39
C GLY A 128 1.02 -3.47 -20.34
N GLY A 129 1.54 -2.55 -19.52
CA GLY A 129 2.98 -2.38 -19.30
C GLY A 129 3.67 -3.65 -18.78
N ILE A 130 3.04 -4.39 -17.87
CA ILE A 130 3.57 -5.66 -17.34
C ILE A 130 3.65 -6.72 -18.44
N LYS A 131 2.64 -6.85 -19.29
CA LYS A 131 2.65 -7.82 -20.40
C LYS A 131 3.79 -7.52 -21.38
N ASN A 132 3.99 -6.25 -21.72
CA ASN A 132 5.08 -5.82 -22.59
C ASN A 132 6.45 -6.07 -21.94
N ALA A 133 6.58 -5.84 -20.62
CA ALA A 133 7.80 -6.14 -19.88
C ALA A 133 8.15 -7.65 -19.90
N ILE A 134 7.16 -8.54 -19.85
CA ILE A 134 7.38 -9.99 -19.98
C ILE A 134 7.91 -10.34 -21.38
N VAL A 135 7.36 -9.74 -22.43
CA VAL A 135 7.82 -9.96 -23.82
C VAL A 135 9.26 -9.49 -23.98
N SER A 136 9.54 -8.26 -23.57
CA SER A 136 10.90 -7.69 -23.62
C SER A 136 11.89 -8.53 -22.81
N TYR A 137 11.51 -9.01 -21.63
CA TYR A 137 12.38 -9.85 -20.81
C TYR A 137 12.69 -11.21 -21.48
N ARG A 138 11.70 -11.81 -22.15
CA ARG A 138 11.94 -13.04 -22.92
C ARG A 138 12.95 -12.81 -24.04
N GLU A 139 12.84 -11.70 -24.76
CA GLU A 139 13.79 -11.35 -25.82
C GLU A 139 15.22 -11.17 -25.29
N LEU A 140 15.39 -10.56 -24.12
CA LEU A 140 16.70 -10.39 -23.47
C LEU A 140 17.33 -11.74 -23.10
N ILE A 141 16.55 -12.65 -22.51
CA ILE A 141 17.02 -14.01 -22.19
C ILE A 141 17.41 -14.76 -23.46
N THR A 142 16.59 -14.71 -24.52
CA THR A 142 16.90 -15.37 -25.80
C THR A 142 18.18 -14.83 -26.43
N ARG A 143 18.52 -13.55 -26.18
CA ARG A 143 19.77 -12.92 -26.62
C ARG A 143 20.97 -13.17 -25.69
N GLY A 144 20.81 -14.00 -24.66
CA GLY A 144 21.87 -14.32 -23.69
C GLY A 144 22.15 -13.22 -22.66
N GLN A 145 21.30 -12.17 -22.58
CA GLN A 145 21.42 -11.13 -21.57
C GLN A 145 20.65 -11.52 -20.31
N LEU A 146 21.38 -11.85 -19.24
CA LEU A 146 20.85 -12.21 -17.92
C LEU A 146 20.60 -10.99 -17.02
N THR A 147 20.44 -9.80 -17.58
CA THR A 147 20.12 -8.60 -16.80
C THR A 147 18.66 -8.66 -16.34
N ALA A 148 18.41 -8.30 -15.08
CA ALA A 148 17.05 -8.28 -14.58
C ALA A 148 16.22 -7.20 -15.32
N PRO A 149 14.92 -7.44 -15.54
CA PRO A 149 14.11 -6.55 -16.33
C PRO A 149 13.92 -5.21 -15.61
N PRO A 150 14.04 -4.05 -16.30
CA PRO A 150 13.88 -2.71 -15.70
C PRO A 150 12.57 -2.53 -14.92
N PHE A 151 11.52 -3.26 -15.35
CA PHE A 151 10.24 -3.32 -14.66
C PHE A 151 10.36 -3.69 -13.17
N ILE A 152 11.26 -4.60 -12.81
CA ILE A 152 11.39 -5.10 -11.44
C ILE A 152 11.99 -4.04 -10.51
N SER A 153 13.01 -3.31 -10.95
CA SER A 153 13.60 -2.21 -10.18
C SER A 153 12.58 -1.08 -9.97
N ILE A 154 11.77 -0.76 -10.99
CA ILE A 154 10.66 0.20 -10.88
C ILE A 154 9.58 -0.32 -9.91
N LEU A 155 9.22 -1.60 -9.99
CA LEU A 155 8.24 -2.23 -9.12
C LEU A 155 8.68 -2.19 -7.66
N TYR A 156 9.96 -2.48 -7.42
CA TYR A 156 10.57 -2.46 -6.10
C TYR A 156 10.53 -1.05 -5.48
N LEU A 157 10.90 -0.03 -6.26
CA LEU A 157 10.81 1.37 -5.82
C LEU A 157 9.36 1.77 -5.52
N LYS A 158 8.42 1.46 -6.43
CA LYS A 158 6.98 1.73 -6.25
C LYS A 158 6.44 1.05 -5.00
N LEU A 159 6.85 -0.20 -4.71
CA LEU A 159 6.37 -0.96 -3.57
C LEU A 159 6.81 -0.34 -2.23
N ASN A 160 8.06 0.13 -2.17
CA ASN A 160 8.62 0.86 -1.03
C ASN A 160 7.94 2.22 -0.82
N LEU A 161 7.76 3.01 -1.89
CA LEU A 161 7.09 4.32 -1.78
C LEU A 161 5.60 4.18 -1.40
N LYS A 162 4.92 3.16 -1.94
CA LYS A 162 3.52 2.85 -1.59
C LYS A 162 3.37 2.48 -0.11
N GLN A 163 4.40 1.91 0.53
CA GLN A 163 4.41 1.67 1.97
C GLN A 163 4.38 2.99 2.77
N VAL A 164 5.24 3.94 2.40
CA VAL A 164 5.30 5.26 3.07
C VAL A 164 3.96 5.96 3.00
N ARG A 165 3.40 6.06 1.78
CA ARG A 165 2.10 6.70 1.56
C ARG A 165 0.97 6.04 2.36
N ARG A 166 0.90 4.70 2.35
CA ARG A 166 -0.16 3.97 3.07
C ARG A 166 -0.04 4.15 4.59
N THR A 167 1.18 4.19 5.12
CA THR A 167 1.43 4.42 6.54
C THR A 167 0.93 5.79 6.97
N TRP A 168 1.29 6.84 6.22
CA TRP A 168 0.81 8.19 6.51
C TRP A 168 -0.70 8.36 6.32
N PHE A 169 -1.29 7.71 5.32
CA PHE A 169 -2.74 7.68 5.15
C PHE A 169 -3.44 7.09 6.38
N ILE A 170 -2.91 6.01 6.95
CA ILE A 170 -3.50 5.37 8.13
C ILE A 170 -3.30 6.19 9.39
N ILE A 171 -2.12 6.80 9.57
CA ILE A 171 -1.89 7.75 10.65
C ILE A 171 -2.91 8.89 10.57
N ALA A 172 -3.12 9.47 9.39
CA ALA A 172 -4.10 10.52 9.18
C ALA A 172 -5.54 10.02 9.44
N PHE A 173 -5.90 8.86 8.93
CA PHE A 173 -7.23 8.26 9.12
C PHE A 173 -7.54 8.04 10.61
N ILE A 174 -6.62 7.40 11.34
CA ILE A 174 -6.76 7.16 12.78
C ILE A 174 -6.81 8.48 13.53
N PHE A 175 -5.97 9.45 13.17
CA PHE A 175 -5.95 10.76 13.82
C PHE A 175 -7.28 11.50 13.64
N TYR A 176 -7.77 11.66 12.41
CA TYR A 176 -8.99 12.43 12.15
C TYR A 176 -10.25 11.74 12.63
N ILE A 177 -10.41 10.45 12.37
CA ILE A 177 -11.60 9.71 12.82
C ILE A 177 -11.54 9.47 14.32
N GLY A 178 -10.36 9.24 14.89
CA GLY A 178 -10.17 9.15 16.33
C GLY A 178 -10.50 10.46 17.03
N LEU A 179 -9.99 11.59 16.51
CA LEU A 179 -10.32 12.93 17.02
C LEU A 179 -11.83 13.19 16.93
N PHE A 180 -12.44 12.91 15.77
CA PHE A 180 -13.88 13.04 15.59
C PHE A 180 -14.67 12.18 16.59
N THR A 181 -14.28 10.92 16.78
CA THR A 181 -14.93 9.99 17.71
C THR A 181 -14.80 10.48 19.16
N LEU A 182 -13.64 11.00 19.54
CA LEU A 182 -13.40 11.53 20.88
C LEU A 182 -14.20 12.81 21.15
N ILE A 183 -14.22 13.73 20.18
CA ILE A 183 -15.05 14.94 20.24
C ILE A 183 -16.53 14.56 20.33
N PHE A 184 -17.00 13.65 19.47
CA PHE A 184 -18.38 13.17 19.46
C PHE A 184 -18.76 12.56 20.81
N TRP A 185 -17.91 11.70 21.36
CA TRP A 185 -18.13 11.10 22.67
C TRP A 185 -18.15 12.13 23.81
N ALA A 186 -17.25 13.13 23.77
CA ALA A 186 -17.17 14.18 24.79
C ALA A 186 -18.33 15.19 24.74
N LEU A 187 -18.95 15.38 23.57
CA LEU A 187 -20.05 16.32 23.33
C LEU A 187 -21.44 15.69 23.37
N LYS A 188 -21.57 14.35 23.30
CA LYS A 188 -22.88 13.66 23.24
C LYS A 188 -23.83 14.00 24.39
N ASP A 189 -23.28 14.33 25.57
CA ASP A 189 -24.05 14.61 26.80
C ASP A 189 -23.90 16.07 27.29
N LYS A 190 -23.22 16.95 26.53
CA LYS A 190 -22.95 18.34 26.96
C LYS A 190 -23.92 19.33 26.32
N LYS A 191 -24.53 20.16 27.18
CA LYS A 191 -25.22 21.39 26.78
C LYS A 191 -24.22 22.54 26.76
N PHE A 192 -24.04 23.17 25.59
CA PHE A 192 -23.04 24.24 25.41
C PHE A 192 -23.64 25.64 25.63
N SER A 193 -24.94 25.83 25.35
CA SER A 193 -25.74 27.03 25.66
C SER A 193 -27.24 26.74 25.46
N GLU A 194 -28.15 27.61 25.92
CA GLU A 194 -29.62 27.47 25.78
C GLU A 194 -30.10 27.34 24.32
N THR A 195 -29.32 27.84 23.36
CA THR A 195 -29.63 27.80 21.92
C THR A 195 -28.93 26.68 21.14
N VAL A 196 -27.90 26.04 21.70
CA VAL A 196 -27.14 24.96 21.03
C VAL A 196 -27.00 23.78 21.99
N ASP A 197 -28.02 22.93 21.96
CA ASP A 197 -28.08 21.67 22.68
C ASP A 197 -27.54 20.54 21.77
N PHE A 198 -26.22 20.34 21.79
CA PHE A 198 -25.57 19.26 21.03
C PHE A 198 -26.11 17.89 21.44
N GLY A 199 -26.54 17.71 22.69
CA GLY A 199 -27.18 16.50 23.17
C GLY A 199 -28.48 16.20 22.41
N LYS A 200 -29.37 17.19 22.26
CA LYS A 200 -30.59 17.07 21.44
C LYS A 200 -30.27 16.88 19.96
N TRP A 201 -29.31 17.61 19.40
CA TRP A 201 -28.96 17.48 17.98
C TRP A 201 -28.41 16.09 17.64
N ILE A 202 -27.55 15.54 18.52
CA ILE A 202 -26.95 14.22 18.36
C ILE A 202 -27.99 13.12 18.58
N HIS A 203 -28.84 13.20 19.60
CA HIS A 203 -29.89 12.21 19.86
C HIS A 203 -31.03 12.24 18.82
N ASN A 204 -31.29 13.41 18.19
CA ASN A 204 -32.23 13.50 17.07
C ASN A 204 -31.64 12.94 15.76
N SER A 205 -30.31 13.05 15.58
CA SER A 205 -29.62 12.55 14.38
C SER A 205 -29.27 11.06 14.48
N PHE A 206 -29.04 10.56 15.69
CA PHE A 206 -28.69 9.16 15.96
C PHE A 206 -29.51 8.63 17.13
N PRO A 207 -30.34 7.59 16.93
CA PRO A 207 -31.20 7.05 17.98
C PRO A 207 -30.43 6.49 19.19
N ASN A 208 -29.15 6.12 19.00
CA ASN A 208 -28.24 5.76 20.10
C ASN A 208 -26.80 6.23 19.80
N PRO A 209 -26.36 7.34 20.39
CA PRO A 209 -25.02 7.90 20.14
C PRO A 209 -23.87 6.99 20.58
N ASP A 210 -24.06 6.17 21.62
CA ASP A 210 -23.02 5.26 22.10
C ASP A 210 -22.72 4.15 21.09
N ILE A 211 -23.75 3.64 20.41
CA ILE A 211 -23.58 2.67 19.33
C ILE A 211 -22.73 3.25 18.20
N VAL A 212 -22.92 4.52 17.85
CA VAL A 212 -22.13 5.20 16.81
C VAL A 212 -20.65 5.25 17.20
N VAL A 213 -20.35 5.55 18.47
CA VAL A 213 -18.96 5.55 18.99
C VAL A 213 -18.36 4.14 18.91
N TYR A 214 -19.09 3.11 19.31
CA TYR A 214 -18.60 1.72 19.21
C TYR A 214 -18.38 1.27 17.77
N ILE A 215 -19.26 1.65 16.83
CA ILE A 215 -19.09 1.37 15.40
C ILE A 215 -17.84 2.06 14.87
N LEU A 216 -17.65 3.35 15.18
CA LEU A 216 -16.46 4.10 14.75
C LEU A 216 -15.17 3.50 15.32
N CYS A 217 -15.18 3.10 16.60
CA CYS A 217 -14.04 2.41 17.21
C CYS A 217 -13.77 1.05 16.53
N GLY A 218 -14.82 0.30 16.22
CA GLY A 218 -14.75 -0.94 15.45
C GLY A 218 -14.14 -0.74 14.05
N ILE A 219 -14.54 0.32 13.34
CA ILE A 219 -13.96 0.68 12.03
C ILE A 219 -12.47 0.99 12.16
N ILE A 220 -12.07 1.79 13.16
CA ILE A 220 -10.64 2.07 13.42
C ILE A 220 -9.87 0.77 13.67
N GLY A 221 -10.39 -0.11 14.53
CA GLY A 221 -9.79 -1.40 14.84
C GLY A 221 -9.65 -2.29 13.59
N MET A 222 -10.70 -2.42 12.79
CA MET A 222 -10.70 -3.19 11.55
C MET A 222 -9.65 -2.67 10.54
N VAL A 223 -9.57 -1.35 10.36
CA VAL A 223 -8.59 -0.72 9.47
C VAL A 223 -7.16 -1.00 9.94
N LEU A 224 -6.92 -1.02 11.25
CA LEU A 224 -5.61 -1.32 11.83
C LEU A 224 -5.21 -2.79 11.59
N VAL A 225 -6.12 -3.74 11.79
CA VAL A 225 -5.88 -5.16 11.49
C VAL A 225 -5.58 -5.35 9.99
N LEU A 226 -6.40 -4.76 9.11
CA LEU A 226 -6.16 -4.80 7.67
C LEU A 226 -4.82 -4.20 7.28
N TYR A 227 -4.38 -3.14 7.96
CA TYR A 227 -3.06 -2.56 7.74
C TYR A 227 -1.93 -3.54 8.07
N ILE A 228 -2.00 -4.19 9.24
CA ILE A 228 -0.97 -5.15 9.68
C ILE A 228 -0.85 -6.28 8.67
N VAL A 229 -1.97 -6.92 8.29
CA VAL A 229 -1.98 -8.02 7.32
C VAL A 229 -1.39 -7.56 5.97
N ASN A 230 -1.82 -6.40 5.47
CA ASN A 230 -1.30 -5.84 4.22
C ASN A 230 0.19 -5.46 4.30
N SER A 231 0.67 -5.05 5.48
CA SER A 231 2.07 -4.72 5.73
C SER A 231 2.95 -5.96 5.68
N ILE A 232 2.50 -7.05 6.31
CA ILE A 232 3.17 -8.36 6.28
C ILE A 232 3.24 -8.89 4.84
N TYR A 233 2.12 -8.89 4.12
CA TYR A 233 2.06 -9.36 2.74
C TYR A 233 3.03 -8.60 1.83
N ARG A 234 3.10 -7.28 2.00
CA ARG A 234 4.03 -6.41 1.27
C ARG A 234 5.48 -6.71 1.63
N LYS A 235 5.79 -6.87 2.91
CA LYS A 235 7.15 -7.16 3.36
C LYS A 235 7.63 -8.49 2.79
N LYS A 236 6.78 -9.52 2.79
CA LYS A 236 7.03 -10.80 2.12
C LYS A 236 7.37 -10.60 0.64
N ARG A 237 6.57 -9.81 -0.08
CA ARG A 237 6.80 -9.51 -1.50
C ARG A 237 8.10 -8.75 -1.78
N ILE A 238 8.50 -7.82 -0.90
CA ILE A 238 9.79 -7.11 -1.02
C ILE A 238 10.95 -8.10 -0.89
N ILE A 239 10.88 -9.00 0.10
CA ILE A 239 11.90 -10.03 0.33
C ILE A 239 11.98 -10.98 -0.87
N ASP A 240 10.84 -11.47 -1.37
CA ASP A 240 10.81 -12.33 -2.56
C ASP A 240 11.53 -11.68 -3.75
N ILE A 241 11.27 -10.39 -4.00
CA ILE A 241 11.95 -9.64 -5.08
C ILE A 241 13.47 -9.57 -4.81
N GLN A 242 13.90 -9.25 -3.59
CA GLN A 242 15.32 -9.21 -3.22
C GLN A 242 16.02 -10.56 -3.43
N THR A 243 15.38 -11.66 -3.04
CA THR A 243 15.92 -13.01 -3.18
C THR A 243 16.08 -13.43 -4.65
N PHE A 244 15.16 -13.04 -5.54
CA PHE A 244 15.21 -13.46 -6.95
C PHE A 244 16.10 -12.60 -7.84
N PHE A 245 16.33 -11.34 -7.49
CA PHE A 245 17.02 -10.38 -8.37
C PHE A 245 18.32 -9.82 -7.78
N GLY A 246 18.68 -10.20 -6.55
CA GLY A 246 19.92 -9.79 -5.91
C GLY A 246 19.99 -8.30 -5.55
N HIS A 247 21.08 -7.92 -4.90
CA HIS A 247 21.33 -6.52 -4.51
C HIS A 247 21.83 -5.65 -5.68
N ASP A 248 22.47 -6.25 -6.68
CA ASP A 248 23.14 -5.51 -7.77
C ASP A 248 22.17 -4.83 -8.74
N VAL A 249 20.93 -5.33 -8.85
CA VAL A 249 19.91 -4.72 -9.72
C VAL A 249 19.03 -3.72 -8.98
N MET A 250 19.19 -3.61 -7.66
CA MET A 250 18.41 -2.71 -6.81
C MET A 250 19.32 -1.68 -6.19
N ASN A 251 19.28 -0.45 -6.70
CA ASN A 251 19.98 0.68 -6.08
C ASN A 251 19.36 0.99 -4.70
N VAL A 252 19.84 0.30 -3.67
CA VAL A 252 19.32 0.39 -2.29
C VAL A 252 19.41 1.83 -1.77
N ASN A 253 20.51 2.52 -2.09
CA ASN A 253 20.75 3.91 -1.67
C ASN A 253 19.73 4.87 -2.28
N GLU A 254 19.42 4.73 -3.57
CA GLU A 254 18.39 5.53 -4.24
C GLU A 254 17.01 5.29 -3.62
N VAL A 255 16.67 4.02 -3.36
CA VAL A 255 15.38 3.65 -2.76
C VAL A 255 15.25 4.21 -1.34
N GLN A 256 16.30 4.16 -0.52
CA GLN A 256 16.29 4.74 0.83
C GLN A 256 16.17 6.27 0.80
N THR A 257 16.86 6.93 -0.13
CA THR A 257 16.78 8.39 -0.30
C THR A 257 15.36 8.82 -0.69
N LYS A 258 14.78 8.16 -1.70
CA LYS A 258 13.39 8.42 -2.13
C LYS A 258 12.38 8.12 -1.01
N LYS A 259 12.59 7.05 -0.25
CA LYS A 259 11.75 6.71 0.92
C LYS A 259 11.80 7.81 1.99
N THR A 260 12.99 8.28 2.33
CA THR A 260 13.18 9.36 3.32
C THR A 260 12.50 10.65 2.88
N ASN A 261 12.68 11.04 1.60
CA ASN A 261 12.03 12.22 1.05
C ASN A 261 10.51 12.11 1.05
N ALA A 262 9.97 10.93 0.73
CA ALA A 262 8.55 10.67 0.83
C ALA A 262 8.04 10.78 2.29
N HIS A 263 8.78 10.26 3.27
CA HIS A 263 8.40 10.43 4.69
C HIS A 263 8.35 11.90 5.08
N LYS A 264 9.37 12.69 4.72
CA LYS A 264 9.40 14.14 5.00
C LYS A 264 8.23 14.87 4.34
N PHE A 265 7.92 14.55 3.09
CA PHE A 265 6.83 15.17 2.35
C PHE A 265 5.46 14.90 2.98
N TRP A 266 5.15 13.63 3.25
CA TRP A 266 3.88 13.25 3.86
C TRP A 266 3.75 13.75 5.30
N ALA A 267 4.84 13.78 6.07
CA ALA A 267 4.86 14.40 7.39
C ALA A 267 4.47 15.87 7.33
N LYS A 268 5.09 16.64 6.41
CA LYS A 268 4.78 18.06 6.22
C LYS A 268 3.30 18.27 5.91
N ILE A 269 2.74 17.51 4.97
CA ILE A 269 1.32 17.59 4.62
C ILE A 269 0.43 17.29 5.84
N PHE A 270 0.75 16.25 6.60
CA PHE A 270 0.00 15.88 7.79
C PHE A 270 -0.01 17.01 8.84
N PHE A 271 1.15 17.59 9.15
CA PHE A 271 1.25 18.70 10.11
C PHE A 271 0.57 19.98 9.61
N ILE A 272 0.69 20.30 8.32
CA ILE A 272 -0.04 21.44 7.72
C ILE A 272 -1.54 21.22 7.85
N SER A 273 -2.03 20.01 7.58
CA SER A 273 -3.44 19.67 7.70
C SER A 273 -3.95 19.81 9.14
N ILE A 274 -3.16 19.42 10.15
CA ILE A 274 -3.50 19.66 11.57
C ILE A 274 -3.53 21.15 11.89
N LEU A 275 -2.52 21.90 11.41
CA LEU A 275 -2.43 23.35 11.64
C LEU A 275 -3.68 24.07 11.09
N VAL A 276 -4.07 23.76 9.85
CA VAL A 276 -5.25 24.37 9.21
C VAL A 276 -6.54 23.95 9.91
N LEU A 277 -6.70 22.68 10.25
CA LEU A 277 -7.97 22.16 10.76
C LEU A 277 -8.20 22.46 12.24
N LEU A 278 -7.15 22.51 13.06
CA LEU A 278 -7.27 22.64 14.53
C LEU A 278 -6.76 23.99 15.04
N VAL A 279 -5.62 24.48 14.54
CA VAL A 279 -4.98 25.69 15.06
C VAL A 279 -5.61 26.96 14.48
N LEU A 280 -5.92 26.98 13.18
CA LEU A 280 -6.52 28.13 12.51
C LEU A 280 -7.88 28.56 13.13
N PRO A 281 -8.86 27.67 13.37
CA PRO A 281 -10.11 28.07 14.03
C PRO A 281 -9.88 28.54 15.47
N PHE A 282 -8.90 28.00 16.18
CA PHE A 282 -8.55 28.43 17.53
C PHE A 282 -7.94 29.84 17.55
N ILE A 283 -7.07 30.16 16.58
CA ILE A 283 -6.50 31.51 16.41
C ILE A 283 -7.61 32.51 16.06
N ILE A 284 -8.52 32.17 15.13
CA ILE A 284 -9.67 33.02 14.79
C ILE A 284 -10.52 33.27 16.04
N TYR A 285 -10.83 32.22 16.81
CA TYR A 285 -11.61 32.35 18.05
C TYR A 285 -10.95 33.30 19.06
N ILE A 286 -9.64 33.18 19.27
CA ILE A 286 -8.88 34.09 20.16
C ILE A 286 -8.91 35.53 19.64
N LEU A 287 -8.72 35.74 18.33
CA LEU A 287 -8.75 37.07 17.73
C LEU A 287 -10.13 37.71 17.89
N VAL A 288 -11.21 36.99 17.58
CA VAL A 288 -12.58 37.47 17.77
C VAL A 288 -12.85 37.80 19.24
N LYS A 289 -12.41 36.97 20.19
CA LYS A 289 -12.60 37.25 21.62
C LYS A 289 -11.80 38.46 22.11
N LYS A 290 -10.55 38.61 21.65
CA LYS A 290 -9.65 39.69 22.07
C LYS A 290 -9.98 41.05 21.45
N PHE A 291 -10.46 41.07 20.20
CA PHE A 291 -10.86 42.29 19.50
C PHE A 291 -12.35 42.63 19.66
N GLY A 292 -13.22 41.63 19.81
CA GLY A 292 -14.66 41.82 20.06
C GLY A 292 -15.01 42.30 21.47
N MET A 293 -14.16 42.05 22.47
CA MET A 293 -14.34 42.58 23.84
C MET A 293 -13.85 44.03 24.01
N LYS A 294 -13.29 44.68 22.99
CA LYS A 294 -12.93 46.12 23.02
C LYS A 294 -14.02 47.04 22.45
N GLY A 295 -15.15 46.48 22.00
CA GLY A 295 -16.27 47.20 21.38
C GLY A 295 -17.53 47.33 22.24
N LYS A 296 -17.45 47.09 23.55
CA LYS A 296 -18.48 47.44 24.53
C LYS A 296 -17.85 48.26 25.65
#